data_AF-A0A3D5K4M1-F1
#
_entry.id   AF-A0A3D5K4M1-F1
#
_cell.length_a   1.000
_cell.length_b   1.000
_cell.length_c   1.000
_cell.angle_alpha   90.00
_cell.angle_beta   90.00
_cell.angle_gamma   90.00
#
_symmetry.space_group_name_H-M   'P 1'
#
loop_
_entity.id
_entity.type
_entity.pdbx_description
1 polymer ?
#
loop_
_entity_poly.entity_id
_entity_poly.type
_entity_poly.pdbx_seq_one_letter_code
_entity_poly.pdbx_strand_id
1 'polypeptide(L)'
;MRPAATRRLILMLVVVTAAAAALPLGVVPFRDWLEQRDRTAALRVEVEAVEDVNRGYDERIDALGTDEEIERRAREDYGLIRPDEEAYAIPPSPRAEREIPGVWPFGD
;
A
#
# COMPACT_ATOMS: atom_id res chain seq x y z
N MET A 1 -55.21 -34.29 -37.40
CA MET A 1 -54.69 -33.48 -36.28
C MET A 1 -55.44 -32.15 -36.24
N ARG A 2 -55.99 -31.75 -35.09
CA ARG A 2 -56.89 -30.58 -34.99
C ARG A 2 -56.09 -29.27 -35.19
N PRO A 3 -56.41 -28.43 -36.20
CA PRO A 3 -55.58 -27.27 -36.59
C PRO A 3 -55.41 -26.21 -35.49
N ALA A 4 -56.33 -26.17 -34.52
CA ALA A 4 -56.24 -25.29 -33.36
C ALA A 4 -55.11 -25.67 -32.38
N ALA A 5 -54.79 -26.96 -32.26
CA ALA A 5 -53.72 -27.42 -31.38
C ALA A 5 -52.34 -27.09 -31.96
N THR A 6 -52.16 -27.27 -33.28
CA THR A 6 -50.92 -26.94 -33.99
C THR A 6 -50.62 -25.44 -33.94
N ARG A 7 -51.63 -24.58 -34.12
CA ARG A 7 -51.49 -23.12 -34.02
C ARG A 7 -51.09 -22.66 -32.61
N ARG A 8 -51.65 -23.27 -31.55
CA ARG A 8 -51.25 -22.99 -30.17
C ARG A 8 -49.81 -23.43 -29.89
N LEU A 9 -49.40 -24.57 -30.44
CA LEU A 9 -48.04 -25.08 -30.29
C LEU A 9 -47.02 -24.13 -30.95
N ILE A 10 -47.33 -23.67 -32.17
CA ILE A 10 -46.50 -22.69 -32.90
C ILE A 10 -46.41 -21.37 -32.12
N LEU A 11 -47.53 -20.86 -31.60
CA LEU A 11 -47.52 -19.66 -30.77
C LEU A 11 -46.65 -19.82 -29.51
N MET A 12 -46.74 -20.97 -28.82
CA MET A 12 -45.87 -21.22 -27.67
C MET A 12 -44.40 -21.27 -28.06
N LEU A 13 -44.06 -21.93 -29.17
CA LEU A 13 -42.69 -21.99 -29.67
C LEU A 13 -42.14 -20.59 -29.95
N VAL A 14 -42.93 -19.73 -30.60
CA VAL A 14 -42.57 -18.33 -30.89
C VAL A 14 -42.38 -17.52 -29.61
N VAL A 15 -43.26 -17.66 -28.61
CA VAL A 15 -43.12 -16.95 -27.33
C VAL A 15 -41.85 -17.38 -26.59
N VAL A 16 -41.55 -18.68 -26.57
CA VAL A 16 -40.34 -19.20 -25.92
C VAL A 16 -39.08 -18.72 -26.64
N THR A 17 -39.06 -18.75 -27.97
CA THR A 17 -37.92 -18.26 -28.76
C THR A 17 -37.73 -16.74 -28.61
N ALA A 18 -38.82 -15.96 -28.60
CA ALA A 18 -38.75 -14.53 -28.37
C ALA A 18 -38.23 -14.19 -26.96
N ALA A 19 -38.69 -14.91 -25.93
CA ALA A 19 -38.19 -14.75 -24.56
C ALA A 19 -36.70 -15.12 -24.46
N ALA A 20 -36.29 -16.22 -25.10
CA ALA A 20 -34.88 -16.63 -25.14
C ALA A 20 -33.98 -15.61 -25.85
N ALA A 21 -34.46 -15.02 -26.95
CA ALA A 21 -33.74 -13.97 -27.68
C ALA A 21 -33.66 -12.64 -26.90
N ALA A 22 -34.60 -12.36 -26.00
CA ALA A 22 -34.61 -11.16 -25.17
C ALA A 22 -33.69 -11.24 -23.95
N LEU A 23 -33.40 -12.44 -23.43
CA LEU A 23 -32.50 -12.66 -22.29
C LEU A 23 -31.13 -11.97 -22.42
N PRO A 24 -30.38 -12.07 -23.54
CA PRO A 24 -29.10 -11.38 -23.68
C PRO A 24 -29.23 -9.85 -23.63
N LEU A 25 -30.37 -9.27 -24.00
CA LEU A 25 -30.59 -7.82 -23.92
C LEU A 25 -30.77 -7.31 -22.48
N GLY A 26 -31.11 -8.18 -21.51
CA GLY A 26 -31.33 -7.80 -20.12
C GLY A 26 -30.28 -8.33 -19.14
N VAL A 27 -29.81 -9.58 -19.33
CA VAL A 27 -28.92 -10.24 -18.37
C VAL A 27 -27.45 -9.84 -18.56
N VAL A 28 -27.00 -9.70 -19.80
CA VAL A 28 -25.62 -9.28 -20.11
C VAL A 28 -25.35 -7.86 -19.58
N PRO A 29 -26.14 -6.83 -19.91
CA PRO A 29 -25.88 -5.48 -19.39
C PRO A 29 -25.98 -5.40 -17.86
N PHE A 30 -26.79 -6.25 -17.21
CA PHE A 30 -26.87 -6.31 -15.76
C PHE A 30 -25.61 -6.91 -15.12
N ARG A 31 -25.06 -7.99 -15.69
CA ARG A 31 -23.81 -8.61 -15.22
C ARG A 31 -22.61 -7.69 -15.43
N ASP A 32 -22.52 -7.07 -16.60
CA ASP A 32 -21.42 -6.15 -16.92
C ASP A 32 -21.44 -4.92 -16.00
N TRP A 33 -22.63 -4.39 -15.69
CA TRP A 33 -22.79 -3.30 -14.73
C TRP A 33 -22.34 -3.68 -13.32
N LEU A 34 -22.72 -4.87 -12.83
CA LEU A 34 -22.27 -5.37 -11.53
C LEU A 34 -20.74 -5.52 -11.49
N GLU A 35 -20.17 -6.14 -12.52
CA GLU A 35 -18.73 -6.33 -12.61
C GLU A 35 -17.98 -4.99 -12.68
N GLN A 36 -18.49 -4.03 -13.44
CA GLN A 36 -17.94 -2.68 -13.50
C GLN A 36 -18.04 -1.97 -12.15
N ARG A 37 -19.15 -2.14 -11.43
CA ARG A 37 -19.34 -1.58 -10.08
C ARG A 37 -18.30 -2.13 -9.11
N ASP A 38 -18.10 -3.44 -9.11
CA ASP A 38 -17.14 -4.12 -8.22
C ASP A 38 -15.70 -3.75 -8.56
N ARG A 39 -15.34 -3.70 -9.86
CA ARG A 39 -14.04 -3.18 -10.32
C ARG A 39 -13.81 -1.74 -9.87
N THR A 40 -14.82 -0.88 -10.01
CA THR A 40 -14.71 0.53 -9.59
C THR A 40 -14.51 0.63 -8.08
N ALA A 41 -15.21 -0.18 -7.29
CA ALA A 41 -15.04 -0.23 -5.85
C ALA A 41 -13.62 -0.67 -5.46
N ALA A 42 -13.10 -1.72 -6.10
CA ALA A 42 -11.74 -2.21 -5.86
C ALA A 42 -10.68 -1.15 -6.21
N LEU A 43 -10.78 -0.53 -7.38
CA LEU A 43 -9.85 0.51 -7.81
C LEU A 43 -9.86 1.74 -6.90
N ARG A 44 -11.02 2.11 -6.34
CA ARG A 44 -11.09 3.21 -5.37
C ARG A 44 -10.30 2.91 -4.10
N VAL A 45 -10.38 1.69 -3.58
CA VAL A 45 -9.60 1.26 -2.42
C VAL A 45 -8.10 1.31 -2.72
N GLU A 46 -7.70 0.89 -3.92
CA GLU A 46 -6.29 0.96 -4.34
C GLU A 46 -5.79 2.40 -4.47
N VAL A 47 -6.60 3.30 -5.05
CA VAL A 47 -6.27 4.73 -5.14
C VAL A 47 -6.15 5.35 -3.75
N GLU A 48 -7.11 5.11 -2.86
CA GLU A 48 -7.08 5.63 -1.48
C GLU A 48 -5.82 5.14 -0.73
N ALA A 49 -5.46 3.87 -0.89
CA ALA A 49 -4.24 3.33 -0.28
C ALA A 49 -2.96 4.01 -0.80
N VAL A 50 -2.87 4.29 -2.10
CA VAL A 50 -1.72 4.99 -2.70
C VAL A 50 -1.69 6.47 -2.29
N GLU A 51 -2.84 7.13 -2.25
CA GLU A 51 -2.95 8.53 -1.80
C GLU A 51 -2.55 8.68 -0.33
N ASP A 52 -2.93 7.73 0.53
CA ASP A 52 -2.52 7.70 1.94
C ASP A 52 -1.00 7.59 2.10
N VAL A 53 -0.38 6.70 1.33
CA VAL A 53 1.08 6.55 1.31
C VAL A 53 1.76 7.81 0.78
N ASN A 54 1.23 8.40 -0.30
CA ASN A 54 1.77 9.63 -0.88
C ASN A 54 1.72 10.79 0.12
N ARG A 55 0.61 10.98 0.86
CA ARG A 55 0.56 12.01 1.91
C ARG A 55 1.66 11.83 2.95
N GLY A 56 1.93 10.60 3.37
CA GLY A 56 3.03 10.30 4.29
C GLY A 56 4.42 10.64 3.71
N TYR A 57 4.60 10.46 2.39
CA TYR A 57 5.82 10.91 1.72
C TYR A 57 5.92 12.42 1.62
N ASP A 58 4.83 13.12 1.31
CA ASP A 58 4.80 14.58 1.22
C ASP A 58 5.15 15.21 2.58
N GLU A 59 4.54 14.74 3.68
CA GLU A 59 4.87 15.18 5.04
C GLU A 59 6.35 14.97 5.38
N ARG A 60 6.94 13.84 4.93
CA ARG A 60 8.35 13.55 5.13
C ARG A 60 9.23 14.48 4.30
N ILE A 61 8.89 14.71 3.04
CA ILE A 61 9.62 15.61 2.14
C ILE A 61 9.63 17.02 2.74
N ASP A 62 8.48 17.49 3.21
CA ASP A 62 8.36 18.80 3.85
C ASP A 62 9.24 18.89 5.10
N ALA A 63 9.19 17.87 5.98
CA ALA A 63 10.04 17.82 7.16
C ALA A 63 11.54 17.84 6.80
N LEU A 64 11.95 17.04 5.81
CA LEU A 64 13.32 16.96 5.31
C LEU A 64 13.85 18.27 4.73
N GLY A 65 12.96 19.11 4.19
CA GLY A 65 13.30 20.40 3.62
C GLY A 65 13.56 21.49 4.67
N THR A 66 13.30 21.23 5.94
CA THR A 66 13.50 22.21 7.01
C THR A 66 14.95 22.26 7.47
N ASP A 67 15.43 23.46 7.81
CA ASP A 67 16.78 23.66 8.35
C ASP A 67 17.02 22.83 9.62
N GLU A 68 16.00 22.68 10.46
CA GLU A 68 16.09 21.91 11.70
C GLU A 68 16.30 20.41 11.46
N GLU A 69 15.56 19.79 10.54
CA GLU A 69 15.73 18.36 10.21
C GLU A 69 17.07 18.12 9.49
N ILE A 70 17.50 19.06 8.65
CA ILE A 70 18.82 19.03 8.00
C ILE A 70 19.93 19.08 9.05
N GLU A 71 19.86 20.05 9.97
CA GLU A 71 20.84 20.21 11.04
C GLU A 71 20.86 18.99 11.97
N ARG A 72 19.70 18.46 12.34
CA ARG A 72 19.56 17.27 13.18
C ARG A 72 20.30 16.08 12.58
N ARG A 73 20.10 15.79 11.28
CA ARG A 73 20.79 14.69 10.60
C ARG A 73 22.26 14.98 10.33
N ALA A 74 22.62 16.22 10.00
CA ALA A 74 24.02 16.62 9.86
C ALA A 74 24.80 16.32 11.15
N ARG A 75 24.21 16.59 12.31
CA ARG A 75 24.79 16.27 13.63
C ARG A 75 24.75 14.77 13.92
N GLU A 76 23.61 14.10 13.73
CA GLU A 76 23.41 12.69 14.09
C GLU A 76 24.23 11.73 13.20
N ASP A 77 24.12 11.87 11.89
CA ASP A 77 24.67 10.91 10.92
C ASP A 77 26.12 11.24 10.54
N TYR A 78 26.49 12.52 10.58
CA TYR A 78 27.79 12.99 10.09
C TYR A 78 28.65 13.69 11.15
N GLY A 79 28.12 13.91 12.36
CA GLY A 79 28.85 14.59 13.44
C GLY A 79 29.23 16.04 13.09
N LEU A 80 28.54 16.67 12.12
CA LEU A 80 28.83 18.03 11.71
C LEU A 80 28.39 19.01 12.80
N ILE A 81 29.18 20.06 12.99
CA ILE A 81 28.92 21.16 13.90
C ILE A 81 28.99 22.49 13.16
N ARG A 82 28.42 23.55 13.73
CA ARG A 82 28.59 24.88 13.13
C ARG A 82 30.02 25.38 13.30
N PRO A 83 30.50 26.31 12.43
CA PRO A 83 31.87 26.81 12.49
C PRO A 83 32.26 27.47 13.82
N ASP A 84 31.29 27.96 14.59
CA ASP A 84 31.44 28.63 15.88
C ASP A 84 31.24 27.71 17.09
N GLU A 85 31.07 26.40 16.88
CA GLU A 85 30.86 25.41 17.93
C GLU A 85 32.14 24.60 18.24
N GLU A 86 32.21 24.02 19.44
CA GLU A 86 33.27 23.08 19.85
C GLU A 86 32.67 21.72 20.19
N ALA A 87 33.17 20.65 19.56
CA ALA A 87 32.73 19.28 19.82
C ALA A 87 33.63 18.60 20.85
N TYR A 88 33.02 18.02 21.89
CA TYR A 88 33.70 17.22 22.91
C TYR A 88 33.27 15.75 22.78
N ALA A 89 34.21 14.84 22.54
CA ALA A 89 33.94 13.41 22.50
C ALA A 89 34.10 12.78 23.89
N ILE A 90 33.05 12.13 24.39
CA ILE A 90 33.12 11.35 25.63
C ILE A 90 33.54 9.93 25.26
N PRO A 91 34.71 9.44 25.72
CA PRO A 91 35.12 8.07 25.45
C PRO A 91 34.11 7.10 26.09
N PRO A 92 33.84 5.94 25.47
CA PRO A 92 32.98 4.94 26.07
C PRO A 92 33.54 4.51 27.42
N SER A 93 32.64 4.15 28.34
CA SER A 93 33.04 3.55 29.61
C SER A 93 34.04 2.40 29.34
N PRO A 94 35.14 2.30 30.11
CA PRO A 94 36.08 1.21 29.94
C PRO A 94 35.33 -0.12 29.92
N ARG A 95 35.63 -0.98 28.94
CA ARG A 95 35.15 -2.37 29.01
C ARG A 95 35.72 -2.97 30.30
N ALA A 96 34.91 -3.77 30.99
CA ALA A 96 35.31 -4.45 32.22
C ALA A 96 36.76 -4.94 32.10
N GLU A 97 37.57 -4.57 33.10
CA GLU A 97 38.98 -4.91 33.18
C GLU A 97 39.13 -6.39 32.81
N ARG A 98 39.79 -6.67 31.69
CA ARG A 98 40.23 -8.04 31.45
C ARG A 98 41.23 -8.33 32.56
N GLU A 99 40.92 -9.29 33.42
CA GLU A 99 41.91 -9.89 34.29
C GLU A 99 43.05 -10.35 33.40
N ILE A 100 44.17 -9.62 33.43
CA ILE A 100 45.41 -10.06 32.77
C ILE A 100 45.97 -11.12 33.71
N PRO A 101 45.95 -12.42 33.34
CA PRO A 101 46.53 -13.44 34.20
C PRO A 101 48.04 -13.20 34.24
N GLY A 102 48.54 -12.91 35.45
CA GLY A 102 49.95 -12.95 35.86
C GLY A 102 50.97 -12.60 34.79
N VAL A 103 51.17 -11.31 34.53
CA VAL A 103 52.46 -10.81 34.02
C VAL A 103 52.90 -9.64 34.88
N TRP A 104 54.16 -9.68 35.29
CA TRP A 104 54.88 -8.69 36.09
C TRP A 104 54.50 -7.22 35.77
N PRO A 105 54.33 -6.33 36.77
CA PRO A 105 54.59 -6.48 38.21
C PRO A 105 53.42 -7.04 39.02
N PHE A 106 52.42 -7.66 38.39
CA PHE A 106 51.18 -8.07 39.04
C PHE A 106 51.04 -9.59 39.26
N GLY A 107 52.16 -10.30 39.41
CA GLY A 107 52.16 -11.74 39.69
C GLY A 107 52.89 -12.06 41.00
N ASP A 108 52.31 -12.94 41.80
CA ASP A 108 53.07 -13.94 42.56
C ASP A 108 53.47 -15.10 41.62
#